data_AF-A0A4P7PBT4-F1
#
_entry.id   AF-A0A4P7PBT4-F1
#
_cell.length_a   1.000
_cell.length_b   1.000
_cell.length_c   1.000
_cell.angle_alpha   90.00
_cell.angle_beta   90.00
_cell.angle_gamma   90.00
#
_symmetry.space_group_name_H-M   'P 1'
#
loop_
_entity.id
_entity.type
_entity.pdbx_description
1 polymer ?
#
loop_
_entity_poly.entity_id
_entity_poly.type
_entity_poly.pdbx_seq_one_letter_code
_entity_poly.pdbx_strand_id
1 'polypeptide(L)'
;MNAAAMPGASPQWLLLDVPGAPGAARLLQEQFAGARRFALFEGTELHGLREHGPLLVDLRQSPALAGLCHLDAGAWPGLLLVSASPVAPLLAHLRRMLTVTLGLHHKALLNYYNPHTASYFFDGCDPRELSCWLGPIGWLRWFGGTWADRAIGSQGWQQLSNPGLPVQALENEHSLSDRQQRQLQQCLLERHAWQWSCSTGRDYRLLWGDLQQGLTLGFTERPVLDDWLWLRLQYPDAQPVSGLPGGSQRERLDHLRRLWRDSPD
;
A
#
# COMPACT_ATOMS: atom_id res chain seq x y z
N MET A 1 -19.36 9.56 22.19
CA MET A 1 -19.28 8.23 21.54
C MET A 1 -18.12 7.48 22.16
N ASN A 2 -18.41 6.33 22.77
CA ASN A 2 -17.48 5.60 23.63
C ASN A 2 -16.24 5.15 22.85
N ALA A 3 -15.06 5.60 23.29
CA ALA A 3 -13.82 4.90 23.05
C ALA A 3 -13.94 3.53 23.71
N ALA A 4 -14.25 2.51 22.93
CA ALA A 4 -14.14 1.14 23.37
C ALA A 4 -12.67 0.92 23.74
N ALA A 5 -12.38 0.95 25.04
CA ALA A 5 -11.12 0.47 25.58
C ALA A 5 -11.07 -1.04 25.31
N MET A 6 -10.46 -1.41 24.20
CA MET A 6 -10.19 -2.81 23.85
C MET A 6 -8.92 -3.27 24.58
N PRO A 7 -8.92 -4.47 25.18
CA PRO A 7 -7.76 -5.01 25.87
C PRO A 7 -6.70 -5.42 24.85
N GLY A 8 -5.70 -4.57 24.69
CA GLY A 8 -4.50 -4.82 23.88
C GLY A 8 -3.41 -3.90 24.39
N ALA A 9 -2.18 -4.40 24.49
CA ALA A 9 -1.05 -3.61 24.96
C ALA A 9 -0.96 -2.27 24.21
N SER A 10 -0.72 -1.18 24.95
CA SER A 10 -0.55 0.15 24.34
C SER A 10 0.53 0.08 23.25
N PRO A 11 0.30 0.68 22.07
CA PRO A 11 1.28 0.63 21.00
C PRO A 11 2.58 1.26 21.48
N GLN A 12 3.68 0.58 21.21
CA GLN A 12 5.01 1.00 21.65
C GLN A 12 5.73 1.78 20.56
N TRP A 13 5.35 1.56 19.31
CA TRP A 13 5.99 2.13 18.14
C TRP A 13 4.95 2.62 17.13
N LEU A 14 5.27 3.72 16.45
CA LEU A 14 4.63 4.14 15.22
C LEU A 14 5.65 3.99 14.09
N LEU A 15 5.34 3.19 13.07
CA LEU A 15 6.04 3.21 11.79
C LEU A 15 5.32 4.18 10.87
N LEU A 16 5.81 5.41 10.82
CA LEU A 16 5.22 6.54 10.12
C LEU A 16 5.54 6.50 8.61
N ASP A 17 4.51 6.58 7.79
CA ASP A 17 4.61 6.71 6.33
C ASP A 17 4.89 8.17 5.93
N VAL A 18 6.14 8.59 6.07
CA VAL A 18 6.59 9.93 5.65
C VAL A 18 6.38 10.19 4.16
N PRO A 19 6.67 9.25 3.23
CA PRO A 19 6.36 9.45 1.81
C PRO A 19 4.88 9.77 1.54
N GLY A 20 3.97 9.09 2.24
CA GLY A 20 2.53 9.29 2.12
C GLY A 20 2.00 10.56 2.77
N ALA A 21 2.70 11.09 3.78
CA ALA A 21 2.33 12.34 4.45
C ALA A 21 3.57 13.15 4.94
N PRO A 22 4.21 13.92 4.05
CA PRO A 22 5.37 14.75 4.42
C PRO A 22 5.08 15.75 5.55
N GLY A 23 3.82 16.20 5.66
CA GLY A 23 3.39 17.08 6.75
C GLY A 23 3.52 16.45 8.15
N ALA A 24 3.38 15.12 8.26
CA ALA A 24 3.49 14.41 9.53
C ALA A 24 4.93 14.43 10.08
N ALA A 25 5.94 14.31 9.21
CA ALA A 25 7.34 14.42 9.62
C ALA A 25 7.66 15.80 10.18
N ARG A 26 7.11 16.86 9.56
CA ARG A 26 7.23 18.23 10.07
C ARG A 26 6.55 18.39 11.43
N LEU A 27 5.30 17.93 11.57
CA LEU A 27 4.57 17.97 12.84
C LEU A 27 5.31 17.21 13.95
N LEU A 28 5.90 16.06 13.64
CA LEU A 28 6.72 15.28 14.56
C LEU A 28 7.93 16.10 15.04
N GLN A 29 8.62 16.79 14.13
CA GLN A 29 9.77 17.62 14.46
C GLN A 29 9.39 18.85 15.28
N GLU A 30 8.26 19.50 14.97
CA GLU A 30 7.82 20.74 15.62
C GLU A 30 7.18 20.49 17.00
N GLN A 31 6.34 19.47 17.12
CA GLN A 31 5.51 19.25 18.32
C GLN A 31 6.03 18.12 19.21
N PHE A 32 6.87 17.24 18.68
CA PHE A 32 7.38 16.06 19.39
C PHE A 32 8.88 15.87 19.19
N ALA A 33 9.65 16.96 19.18
CA ALA A 33 11.10 16.95 18.96
C ALA A 33 11.87 15.99 19.90
N GLY A 34 11.36 15.77 21.11
CA GLY A 34 11.95 14.84 22.09
C GLY A 34 11.63 13.36 21.85
N ALA A 35 10.73 13.02 20.93
CA ALA A 35 10.40 11.63 20.64
C ALA A 35 11.57 10.95 19.91
N ARG A 36 12.03 9.83 20.47
CA ARG A 36 13.08 9.03 19.84
C ARG A 36 12.57 8.45 18.53
N ARG A 37 13.34 8.62 17.45
CA ARG A 37 12.98 8.18 16.11
C ARG A 37 14.18 7.59 15.38
N PHE A 38 13.90 6.72 14.42
CA PHE A 38 14.90 6.03 13.61
C PHE A 38 14.46 6.01 12.15
N ALA A 39 15.34 6.46 11.26
CA ALA A 39 15.09 6.35 9.82
C ALA A 39 15.23 4.89 9.38
N LEU A 40 14.18 4.34 8.79
CA LEU A 40 14.20 2.92 8.45
C LEU A 40 15.20 2.63 7.33
N PHE A 41 15.35 3.55 6.36
CA PHE A 41 16.31 3.41 5.26
C PHE A 41 17.78 3.59 5.68
N GLU A 42 18.03 4.07 6.90
CA GLU A 42 19.40 4.25 7.37
C GLU A 42 20.13 2.90 7.48
N GLY A 43 21.27 2.77 6.80
CA GLY A 43 22.08 1.55 6.85
C GLY A 43 21.57 0.46 5.92
N THR A 44 20.63 0.79 5.02
CA THR A 44 20.21 -0.07 3.91
C THR A 44 20.69 0.51 2.58
N GLU A 45 20.45 -0.19 1.48
CA GLU A 45 20.71 0.32 0.12
C GLU A 45 19.96 1.62 -0.20
N LEU A 46 18.91 1.94 0.56
CA LEU A 46 18.11 3.15 0.44
C LEU A 46 18.61 4.29 1.33
N HIS A 47 19.78 4.16 1.97
CA HIS A 47 20.31 5.16 2.91
C HIS A 47 20.35 6.59 2.32
N GLY A 48 20.62 6.73 1.01
CA GLY A 48 20.60 8.03 0.33
C GLY A 48 19.24 8.76 0.39
N LEU A 49 18.15 8.02 0.64
CA LEU A 49 16.78 8.54 0.74
C LEU A 49 16.27 8.61 2.20
N ARG A 50 17.14 8.44 3.20
CA ARG A 50 16.74 8.32 4.62
C ARG A 50 15.85 9.45 5.15
N GLU A 51 16.02 10.67 4.67
CA GLU A 51 15.21 11.83 5.09
C GLU A 51 13.78 11.81 4.52
N HIS A 52 13.57 11.04 3.44
CA HIS A 52 12.29 10.88 2.78
C HIS A 52 11.64 9.53 3.06
N GLY A 53 12.34 8.64 3.78
CA GLY A 53 11.88 7.29 4.10
C GLY A 53 10.99 7.24 5.35
N PRO A 54 10.39 6.08 5.62
CA PRO A 54 9.56 5.90 6.81
C PRO A 54 10.40 6.00 8.10
N LEU A 55 9.73 6.45 9.17
CA LEU A 55 10.34 6.64 10.48
C LEU A 55 9.72 5.67 11.48
N LEU A 56 10.56 4.97 12.24
CA LEU A 56 10.11 4.27 13.45
C LEU A 56 10.20 5.24 14.64
N VAL A 57 9.07 5.58 15.23
CA VAL A 57 8.94 6.53 16.35
C VAL A 57 8.58 5.77 17.63
N ASP A 58 9.31 6.02 18.71
CA ASP A 58 9.04 5.46 20.03
C ASP A 58 7.86 6.19 20.69
N LEU A 59 6.79 5.46 20.96
CA LEU A 59 5.58 6.00 21.59
C LEU A 59 5.58 5.83 23.10
N ARG A 60 6.47 5.00 23.68
CA ARG A 60 6.46 4.66 25.11
C ARG A 60 6.68 5.88 26.00
N GLN A 61 7.41 6.86 25.49
CA GLN A 61 7.71 8.12 26.18
C GLN A 61 6.84 9.29 25.70
N SER A 62 5.88 9.05 24.80
CA SER A 62 4.99 10.10 24.28
C SER A 62 3.53 9.64 24.20
N PRO A 63 2.82 9.55 25.36
CA PRO A 63 1.41 9.16 25.40
C PRO A 63 0.50 10.11 24.59
N ALA A 64 0.85 11.40 24.51
CA ALA A 64 0.11 12.37 23.72
C ALA A 64 0.16 12.04 22.22
N LEU A 65 1.34 11.70 21.69
CA LEU A 65 1.48 11.28 20.29
C LEU A 65 0.74 9.96 20.04
N ALA A 66 0.82 9.00 20.96
CA ALA A 66 0.07 7.74 20.86
C ALA A 66 -1.45 7.99 20.80
N GLY A 67 -1.96 8.93 21.61
CA GLY A 67 -3.36 9.37 21.56
C GLY A 67 -3.74 10.01 20.23
N LEU A 68 -2.90 10.90 19.69
CA LEU A 68 -3.13 11.53 18.39
C LEU A 68 -3.17 10.54 17.23
N CYS A 69 -2.31 9.51 17.25
CA CYS A 69 -2.36 8.45 16.23
C CYS A 69 -3.73 7.75 16.17
N HIS A 70 -4.44 7.69 17.31
CA HIS A 70 -5.78 7.11 17.38
C HIS A 70 -6.90 8.09 17.01
N LEU A 71 -6.76 9.36 17.38
CA LEU A 71 -7.77 10.40 17.17
C LEU A 71 -7.75 10.97 15.75
N ASP A 72 -6.56 11.10 15.16
CA ASP A 72 -6.34 11.65 13.82
C ASP A 72 -5.33 10.80 13.05
N ALA A 73 -5.77 9.59 12.70
CA ALA A 73 -4.94 8.66 11.94
C ALA A 73 -4.62 9.14 10.51
N GLY A 74 -5.36 10.14 10.01
CA GLY A 74 -5.08 10.78 8.72
C GLY A 74 -3.86 11.70 8.77
N ALA A 75 -3.67 12.44 9.88
CA ALA A 75 -2.46 13.24 10.11
C ALA A 75 -1.24 12.39 10.49
N TRP A 76 -1.45 11.18 11.00
CA TRP A 76 -0.40 10.25 11.43
C TRP A 76 -0.49 8.88 10.72
N PRO A 77 -0.39 8.84 9.37
CA PRO A 77 -0.58 7.60 8.64
C PRO A 77 0.61 6.66 8.85
N GLY A 78 0.32 5.41 9.15
CA GLY A 78 1.35 4.42 9.40
C GLY A 78 0.83 3.24 10.17
N LEU A 79 1.75 2.45 10.71
CA LEU A 79 1.44 1.25 11.46
C LEU A 79 1.83 1.42 12.93
N LEU A 80 0.89 1.18 13.82
CA LEU A 80 1.11 1.05 15.26
C LEU A 80 1.53 -0.38 15.58
N LEU A 81 2.65 -0.54 16.29
CA LEU A 81 3.23 -1.86 16.58
C LEU A 81 3.44 -2.07 18.09
N VAL A 82 3.32 -3.33 18.48
CA VAL A 82 3.77 -3.83 19.79
C VAL A 82 4.81 -4.93 19.56
N SER A 83 5.98 -4.80 20.20
CA SER A 83 7.03 -5.81 20.14
C SER A 83 7.78 -5.88 21.47
N ALA A 84 7.90 -7.08 22.03
CA ALA A 84 8.72 -7.30 23.22
C ALA A 84 10.23 -7.23 22.93
N SER A 85 10.63 -7.16 21.65
CA SER A 85 12.04 -7.13 21.27
C SER A 85 12.69 -5.78 21.55
N PRO A 86 13.99 -5.75 21.87
CA PRO A 86 14.76 -4.51 21.89
C PRO A 86 14.72 -3.81 20.52
N VAL A 87 14.98 -2.50 20.53
CA VAL A 87 14.84 -1.66 19.32
C VAL A 87 15.75 -2.08 18.17
N ALA A 88 16.97 -2.54 18.45
CA ALA A 88 17.92 -2.92 17.41
C ALA A 88 17.47 -4.16 16.61
N PRO A 89 17.09 -5.29 17.24
CA PRO A 89 16.47 -6.42 16.55
C PRO A 89 15.19 -6.06 15.79
N LEU A 90 14.33 -5.22 16.38
CA LEU A 90 13.10 -4.76 15.71
C LEU A 90 13.42 -3.95 14.44
N LEU A 91 14.34 -3.00 14.52
CA LEU A 91 14.78 -2.20 13.36
C LEU A 91 15.42 -3.08 12.28
N ALA A 92 16.26 -4.03 12.67
CA ALA A 92 16.86 -4.97 11.72
C ALA A 92 15.79 -5.77 10.98
N HIS A 93 14.77 -6.27 11.69
CA HIS A 93 13.64 -6.99 11.08
C HIS A 93 12.84 -6.10 10.12
N LEU A 94 12.42 -4.92 10.56
CA LEU A 94 11.67 -3.97 9.74
C LEU A 94 12.44 -3.55 8.47
N ARG A 95 13.78 -3.48 8.55
CA ARG A 95 14.65 -3.20 7.40
C ARG A 95 14.71 -4.35 6.41
N ARG A 96 14.69 -5.61 6.87
CA ARG A 96 14.63 -6.78 5.97
C ARG A 96 13.36 -6.81 5.15
N MET A 97 12.24 -6.37 5.73
CA MET A 97 10.96 -6.30 5.05
C MET A 97 10.90 -5.28 3.90
N LEU A 98 11.85 -4.34 3.81
CA LEU A 98 11.83 -3.29 2.79
C LEU A 98 12.07 -3.83 1.38
N THR A 99 12.82 -4.92 1.26
CA THR A 99 13.33 -5.35 -0.02
C THR A 99 12.95 -6.80 -0.24
N VAL A 100 12.31 -7.06 -1.37
CA VAL A 100 11.71 -8.36 -1.70
C VAL A 100 12.07 -8.77 -3.11
N THR A 101 11.97 -10.05 -3.41
CA THR A 101 12.11 -10.56 -4.78
C THR A 101 10.75 -10.91 -5.39
N LEU A 102 10.62 -10.60 -6.68
CA LEU A 102 9.50 -10.95 -7.55
C LEU A 102 10.03 -11.98 -8.56
N GLY A 103 9.87 -13.26 -8.24
CA GLY A 103 10.53 -14.33 -8.98
C GLY A 103 12.06 -14.32 -8.80
N LEU A 104 12.79 -14.87 -9.77
CA LEU A 104 14.22 -15.19 -9.62
C LEU A 104 15.17 -13.98 -9.74
N HIS A 105 14.76 -12.88 -10.38
CA HIS A 105 15.69 -11.84 -10.83
C HIS A 105 15.25 -10.40 -10.56
N HIS A 106 14.03 -10.18 -10.08
CA HIS A 106 13.52 -8.83 -9.88
C HIS A 106 13.48 -8.49 -8.39
N LYS A 107 14.20 -7.44 -8.03
CA LYS A 107 14.21 -6.86 -6.69
C LYS A 107 13.26 -5.68 -6.65
N ALA A 108 12.44 -5.57 -5.61
CA ALA A 108 11.48 -4.50 -5.43
C ALA A 108 11.50 -3.96 -4.01
N LEU A 109 11.14 -2.68 -3.88
CA LEU A 109 10.87 -2.05 -2.59
C LEU A 109 9.42 -2.33 -2.18
N LEU A 110 9.24 -3.00 -1.04
CA LEU A 110 7.94 -3.22 -0.42
C LEU A 110 7.64 -2.09 0.57
N ASN A 111 6.71 -1.22 0.19
CA ASN A 111 6.24 -0.11 1.03
C ASN A 111 5.22 -0.58 2.08
N TYR A 112 5.50 -1.66 2.81
CA TYR A 112 4.55 -2.24 3.78
C TYR A 112 4.12 -1.25 4.87
N TYR A 113 4.94 -0.23 5.16
CA TYR A 113 4.65 0.85 6.12
C TYR A 113 3.50 1.77 5.68
N ASN A 114 3.17 1.79 4.39
CA ASN A 114 2.03 2.54 3.87
C ASN A 114 0.71 1.79 4.23
N PRO A 115 -0.26 2.44 4.90
CA PRO A 115 -1.49 1.78 5.36
C PRO A 115 -2.30 1.07 4.26
N HIS A 116 -2.31 1.61 3.03
CA HIS A 116 -2.97 0.95 1.91
C HIS A 116 -2.21 -0.30 1.48
N THR A 117 -0.89 -0.20 1.31
CA THR A 117 -0.06 -1.35 0.95
C THR A 117 -0.16 -2.46 1.98
N ALA A 118 -0.15 -2.12 3.28
CA ALA A 118 -0.36 -3.05 4.38
C ALA A 118 -1.70 -3.82 4.25
N SER A 119 -2.79 -3.12 3.91
CA SER A 119 -4.12 -3.72 3.78
C SER A 119 -4.20 -4.80 2.70
N TYR A 120 -3.48 -4.68 1.59
CA TYR A 120 -3.43 -5.75 0.57
C TYR A 120 -2.38 -6.80 0.89
N PHE A 121 -1.20 -6.37 1.33
CA PHE A 121 -0.05 -7.24 1.53
C PHE A 121 -0.33 -8.31 2.59
N PHE A 122 -0.81 -7.88 3.76
CA PHE A 122 -1.05 -8.82 4.86
C PHE A 122 -2.29 -9.69 4.65
N ASP A 123 -3.31 -9.23 3.91
CA ASP A 123 -4.43 -10.07 3.48
C ASP A 123 -3.99 -11.17 2.48
N GLY A 124 -2.89 -10.91 1.76
CA GLY A 124 -2.25 -11.88 0.89
C GLY A 124 -1.45 -12.98 1.61
N CYS A 125 -1.25 -12.87 2.93
CA CYS A 125 -0.42 -13.81 3.69
C CYS A 125 -1.24 -14.97 4.28
N ASP A 126 -0.72 -16.18 4.20
CA ASP A 126 -1.15 -17.29 5.05
C ASP A 126 -0.57 -17.14 6.49
N PRO A 127 -1.02 -17.95 7.48
CA PRO A 127 -0.54 -17.83 8.86
C PRO A 127 0.97 -18.05 9.07
N ARG A 128 1.63 -18.87 8.24
CA ARG A 128 3.08 -19.12 8.32
C ARG A 128 3.84 -17.96 7.71
N GLU A 129 3.42 -17.49 6.54
CA GLU A 129 3.94 -16.28 5.90
C GLU A 129 3.80 -15.10 6.87
N LEU A 130 2.62 -14.90 7.46
CA LEU A 130 2.36 -13.82 8.41
C LEU A 130 3.28 -13.90 9.64
N SER A 131 3.52 -15.10 10.18
CA SER A 131 4.47 -15.28 11.29
C SER A 131 5.90 -14.89 10.89
N CYS A 132 6.30 -15.21 9.66
CA CYS A 132 7.62 -14.85 9.11
C CYS A 132 7.75 -13.33 8.94
N TRP A 133 6.75 -12.70 8.31
CA TRP A 133 6.73 -11.26 8.04
C TRP A 133 6.65 -10.41 9.30
N LEU A 134 5.87 -10.83 10.31
CA LEU A 134 5.77 -10.09 11.56
C LEU A 134 6.97 -10.33 12.48
N GLY A 135 7.58 -11.52 12.46
CA GLY A 135 8.80 -11.83 13.22
C GLY A 135 8.69 -11.41 14.70
N PRO A 136 9.48 -10.42 15.18
CA PRO A 136 9.43 -9.95 16.57
C PRO A 136 8.20 -9.08 16.90
N ILE A 137 7.41 -8.66 15.91
CA ILE A 137 6.20 -7.87 16.10
C ILE A 137 5.11 -8.81 16.60
N GLY A 138 4.58 -8.56 17.80
CA GLY A 138 3.49 -9.36 18.36
C GLY A 138 2.13 -8.92 17.84
N TRP A 139 1.98 -7.63 17.55
CA TRP A 139 0.73 -7.04 17.11
C TRP A 139 0.96 -5.80 16.25
N LEU A 140 0.07 -5.60 15.28
CA LEU A 140 0.08 -4.52 14.30
C LEU A 140 -1.33 -3.92 14.18
N ARG A 141 -1.44 -2.60 14.06
CA ARG A 141 -2.70 -1.91 13.78
C ARG A 141 -2.49 -0.66 12.96
N TRP A 142 -3.43 -0.37 12.06
CA TRP A 142 -3.38 0.84 11.24
C TRP A 142 -4.79 1.30 10.90
N PHE A 143 -4.96 2.57 10.59
CA PHE A 143 -6.19 3.07 9.99
C PHE A 143 -6.02 3.05 8.48
N GLY A 144 -6.90 2.35 7.78
CA GLY A 144 -6.79 2.19 6.35
C GLY A 144 -7.78 1.18 5.79
N GLY A 145 -7.42 0.67 4.63
CA GLY A 145 -8.25 -0.21 3.83
C GLY A 145 -7.71 -0.23 2.40
N THR A 146 -8.41 -0.96 1.56
CA THR A 146 -8.17 -0.97 0.11
C THR A 146 -8.45 0.42 -0.49
N TRP A 147 -8.01 0.65 -1.72
CA TRP A 147 -8.39 1.83 -2.48
C TRP A 147 -9.88 1.84 -2.79
N ALA A 148 -10.50 0.67 -2.98
CA ALA A 148 -11.96 0.54 -3.01
C ALA A 148 -12.63 1.04 -1.71
N ASP A 149 -12.11 0.66 -0.54
CA ASP A 149 -12.63 1.15 0.75
C ASP A 149 -12.50 2.67 0.86
N ARG A 150 -11.35 3.22 0.43
CA ARG A 150 -11.11 4.66 0.39
C ARG A 150 -12.09 5.38 -0.52
N ALA A 151 -12.37 4.83 -1.70
CA ALA A 151 -13.25 5.45 -2.68
C ALA A 151 -14.69 5.62 -2.16
N ILE A 152 -15.16 4.71 -1.32
CA ILE A 152 -16.51 4.76 -0.74
C ILE A 152 -16.56 5.29 0.70
N GLY A 153 -15.41 5.73 1.24
CA GLY A 153 -15.31 6.24 2.61
C GLY A 153 -15.48 5.19 3.71
N SER A 154 -15.23 3.90 3.42
CA SER A 154 -15.35 2.79 4.37
C SER A 154 -14.03 2.38 5.04
N GLN A 155 -13.01 3.24 5.01
CA GLN A 155 -11.76 2.97 5.70
C GLN A 155 -11.98 2.86 7.22
N GLY A 156 -11.19 2.01 7.86
CA GLY A 156 -11.35 1.73 9.28
C GLY A 156 -10.06 1.24 9.93
N TRP A 157 -10.16 0.99 11.23
CA TRP A 157 -9.06 0.38 11.98
C TRP A 157 -8.92 -1.10 11.62
N GLN A 158 -7.76 -1.44 11.08
CA GLN A 158 -7.32 -2.80 10.78
C GLN A 158 -6.37 -3.27 11.87
N GLN A 159 -6.39 -4.56 12.21
CA GLN A 159 -5.49 -5.13 13.22
C GLN A 159 -5.05 -6.54 12.84
N LEU A 160 -3.83 -6.89 13.22
CA LEU A 160 -3.25 -8.22 13.05
C LEU A 160 -2.46 -8.61 14.31
N SER A 161 -2.60 -9.87 14.69
CA SER A 161 -1.76 -10.50 15.71
C SER A 161 -0.82 -11.47 15.03
N ASN A 162 0.42 -11.53 15.50
CA ASN A 162 1.37 -12.53 15.02
C ASN A 162 0.94 -13.93 15.49
N PRO A 163 0.73 -14.89 14.57
CA PRO A 163 0.35 -16.25 14.96
C PRO A 163 1.44 -16.98 15.75
N GLY A 164 2.70 -16.54 15.68
CA GLY A 164 3.81 -17.09 16.46
C GLY A 164 4.19 -18.51 16.05
N LEU A 165 3.92 -18.90 14.80
CA LEU A 165 4.25 -20.23 14.31
C LEU A 165 5.78 -20.41 14.17
N PRO A 166 6.31 -21.63 14.39
CA PRO A 166 7.71 -21.91 14.19
C PRO A 166 8.02 -21.86 12.68
N VAL A 167 8.67 -20.78 12.27
CA VAL A 167 9.09 -20.50 10.88
C VAL A 167 10.55 -20.06 10.87
N GLN A 168 11.19 -20.17 9.72
CA GLN A 168 12.52 -19.57 9.54
C GLN A 168 12.40 -18.05 9.67
N ALA A 169 13.46 -17.42 10.18
CA ALA A 169 13.52 -15.97 10.26
C ALA A 169 13.50 -15.38 8.84
N LEU A 170 12.87 -14.21 8.71
CA LEU A 170 12.81 -13.49 7.44
C LEU A 170 14.22 -13.26 6.89
N GLU A 171 14.45 -13.77 5.68
CA GLU A 171 15.69 -13.62 4.93
C GLU A 171 15.82 -12.19 4.37
N ASN A 172 17.03 -11.80 3.98
CA ASN A 172 17.20 -10.60 3.17
C ASN A 172 16.63 -10.87 1.77
N GLU A 173 15.91 -9.91 1.19
CA GLU A 173 15.34 -10.05 -0.17
C GLU A 173 14.37 -11.24 -0.28
N HIS A 174 13.54 -11.43 0.75
CA HIS A 174 12.59 -12.54 0.80
C HIS A 174 11.62 -12.51 -0.40
N SER A 175 11.36 -13.68 -0.98
CA SER A 175 10.47 -13.80 -2.15
C SER A 175 9.02 -13.61 -1.76
N LEU A 176 8.29 -12.85 -2.57
CA LEU A 176 6.84 -12.78 -2.45
C LEU A 176 6.18 -14.01 -3.06
N SER A 177 5.16 -14.55 -2.40
CA SER A 177 4.33 -15.60 -2.99
C SER A 177 3.41 -15.04 -4.08
N ASP A 178 2.91 -15.90 -4.97
CA ASP A 178 2.01 -15.51 -6.06
C ASP A 178 0.73 -14.81 -5.55
N ARG A 179 0.28 -15.16 -4.34
CA ARG A 179 -0.87 -14.51 -3.71
C ARG A 179 -0.52 -13.08 -3.28
N GLN A 180 0.62 -12.88 -2.62
CA GLN A 180 1.10 -11.56 -2.23
C GLN A 180 1.35 -10.66 -3.44
N GLN A 181 1.98 -11.21 -4.50
CA GLN A 181 2.22 -10.49 -5.75
C GLN A 181 0.91 -10.03 -6.39
N ARG A 182 -0.10 -10.91 -6.48
CA ARG A 182 -1.43 -10.54 -7.00
C ARG A 182 -2.11 -9.46 -6.17
N GLN A 183 -2.07 -9.55 -4.84
CA GLN A 183 -2.66 -8.54 -3.96
C GLN A 183 -1.98 -7.17 -4.12
N LEU A 184 -0.65 -7.15 -4.23
CA LEU A 184 0.09 -5.91 -4.48
C LEU A 184 -0.14 -5.35 -5.89
N GLN A 185 -0.28 -6.21 -6.90
CA GLN A 185 -0.65 -5.79 -8.25
C GLN A 185 -2.04 -5.14 -8.24
N GLN A 186 -3.02 -5.75 -7.57
CA GLN A 186 -4.35 -5.17 -7.39
C GLN A 186 -4.28 -3.82 -6.68
N CYS A 187 -3.49 -3.70 -5.60
CA CYS A 187 -3.24 -2.42 -4.92
C CYS A 187 -2.77 -1.32 -5.90
N LEU A 188 -1.82 -1.64 -6.79
CA LEU A 188 -1.29 -0.67 -7.76
C LEU A 188 -2.33 -0.26 -8.81
N LEU A 189 -3.12 -1.22 -9.30
CA LEU A 189 -4.16 -0.98 -10.30
C LEU A 189 -5.34 -0.19 -9.71
N GLU A 190 -5.81 -0.55 -8.52
CA GLU A 190 -6.87 0.19 -7.85
C GLU A 190 -6.43 1.60 -7.45
N ARG A 191 -5.16 1.79 -7.04
CA ARG A 191 -4.60 3.13 -6.82
C ARG A 191 -4.68 3.98 -8.08
N HIS A 192 -4.36 3.39 -9.23
CA HIS A 192 -4.40 4.07 -10.52
C HIS A 192 -5.84 4.48 -10.90
N ALA A 193 -6.81 3.58 -10.76
CA ALA A 193 -8.23 3.91 -10.94
C ALA A 193 -8.72 4.99 -9.97
N TRP A 194 -8.30 4.94 -8.70
CA TRP A 194 -8.63 5.95 -7.70
C TRP A 194 -8.05 7.33 -8.06
N GLN A 195 -6.80 7.40 -8.51
CA GLN A 195 -6.19 8.65 -8.98
C GLN A 195 -6.96 9.24 -10.17
N TRP A 196 -7.37 8.39 -11.11
CA TRP A 196 -8.23 8.78 -12.23
C TRP A 196 -9.58 9.33 -11.76
N SER A 197 -10.23 8.68 -10.81
CA SER A 197 -11.49 9.13 -10.21
C SER A 197 -11.35 10.52 -9.58
N CYS A 198 -10.28 10.75 -8.81
CA CYS A 198 -10.02 12.07 -8.24
C CYS A 198 -9.75 13.14 -9.30
N SER A 199 -9.02 12.81 -10.37
CA SER A 199 -8.65 13.79 -11.41
C SER A 199 -9.78 14.14 -12.37
N THR A 200 -10.70 13.21 -12.62
CA THR A 200 -11.80 13.36 -13.60
C THR A 200 -13.16 13.63 -12.96
N GLY A 201 -13.28 13.45 -11.64
CA GLY A 201 -14.55 13.53 -10.91
C GLY A 201 -15.51 12.38 -11.22
N ARG A 202 -15.06 11.32 -11.91
CA ARG A 202 -15.87 10.15 -12.27
C ARG A 202 -15.94 9.16 -11.11
N ASP A 203 -17.04 8.40 -11.06
CA ASP A 203 -17.24 7.35 -10.08
C ASP A 203 -16.13 6.30 -10.15
N TYR A 204 -15.58 5.94 -9.00
CA TYR A 204 -14.48 4.98 -8.88
C TYR A 204 -14.86 3.59 -9.39
N ARG A 205 -16.08 3.10 -9.10
CA ARG A 205 -16.49 1.75 -9.48
C ARG A 205 -16.60 1.61 -10.99
N LEU A 206 -17.10 2.65 -11.66
CA LEU A 206 -17.13 2.71 -13.13
C LEU A 206 -15.71 2.69 -13.71
N LEU A 207 -14.83 3.57 -13.24
CA LEU A 207 -13.43 3.61 -13.71
C LEU A 207 -12.67 2.32 -13.43
N TRP A 208 -12.92 1.69 -12.29
CA TRP A 208 -12.35 0.38 -11.96
C TRP A 208 -12.83 -0.70 -12.93
N GLY A 209 -14.13 -0.72 -13.24
CA GLY A 209 -14.70 -1.62 -14.25
C GLY A 209 -14.11 -1.40 -15.64
N ASP A 210 -13.98 -0.14 -16.07
CA ASP A 210 -13.34 0.23 -17.34
C ASP A 210 -11.87 -0.23 -17.37
N LEU A 211 -11.11 -0.03 -16.28
CA LEU A 211 -9.73 -0.48 -16.18
C LEU A 211 -9.63 -2.02 -16.29
N GLN A 212 -10.49 -2.75 -15.58
CA GLN A 212 -10.55 -4.23 -15.64
C GLN A 212 -10.91 -4.74 -17.05
N GLN A 213 -11.80 -4.02 -17.75
CA GLN A 213 -12.11 -4.30 -19.15
C GLN A 213 -10.88 -4.09 -20.05
N GLY A 214 -10.13 -3.01 -19.85
CA GLY A 214 -8.88 -2.76 -20.57
C GLY A 214 -7.82 -3.86 -20.37
N LEU A 215 -7.67 -4.34 -19.13
CA LEU A 215 -6.80 -5.48 -18.81
C LEU A 215 -7.25 -6.75 -19.55
N THR A 216 -8.55 -6.99 -19.64
CA THR A 216 -9.13 -8.14 -20.37
C THR A 216 -8.90 -8.05 -21.88
N LEU A 217 -8.83 -6.83 -22.43
CA LEU A 217 -8.44 -6.57 -23.82
C LEU A 217 -6.91 -6.68 -24.05
N GLY A 218 -6.14 -6.91 -22.98
CA GLY A 218 -4.69 -7.07 -23.02
C GLY A 218 -3.91 -5.77 -22.99
N PHE A 219 -4.51 -4.67 -22.49
CA PHE A 219 -3.81 -3.43 -22.18
C PHE A 219 -3.22 -3.53 -20.77
N THR A 220 -1.90 -3.59 -20.65
CA THR A 220 -1.18 -3.73 -19.37
C THR A 220 -0.15 -2.63 -19.15
N GLU A 221 0.32 -1.98 -20.21
CA GLU A 221 1.22 -0.84 -20.10
C GLU A 221 0.46 0.39 -19.61
N ARG A 222 1.04 1.11 -18.64
CA ARG A 222 0.39 2.28 -18.02
C ARG A 222 -0.05 3.35 -19.04
N PRO A 223 0.78 3.79 -20.00
CA PRO A 223 0.34 4.77 -21.00
C PRO A 223 -0.81 4.27 -21.88
N VAL A 224 -0.86 2.96 -22.16
CA VAL A 224 -1.95 2.36 -22.96
C VAL A 224 -3.24 2.30 -22.14
N LEU A 225 -3.15 1.94 -20.85
CA LEU A 225 -4.28 2.00 -19.92
C LEU A 225 -4.81 3.43 -19.75
N ASP A 226 -3.93 4.43 -19.66
CA ASP A 226 -4.33 5.84 -19.59
C ASP A 226 -5.10 6.28 -20.85
N ASP A 227 -4.58 5.96 -22.04
CA ASP A 227 -5.26 6.27 -23.30
C ASP A 227 -6.58 5.49 -23.48
N TRP A 228 -6.63 4.27 -22.96
CA TRP A 228 -7.84 3.46 -22.91
C TRP A 228 -8.92 4.11 -22.03
N LEU A 229 -8.57 4.54 -20.82
CA LEU A 229 -9.50 5.22 -19.93
C LEU A 229 -9.99 6.53 -20.55
N TRP A 230 -9.12 7.30 -21.22
CA TRP A 230 -9.55 8.48 -21.99
C TRP A 230 -10.54 8.13 -23.09
N LEU A 231 -10.30 7.04 -23.82
CA LEU A 231 -11.20 6.58 -24.88
C LEU A 231 -12.57 6.18 -24.31
N ARG A 232 -12.60 5.47 -23.19
CA ARG A 232 -13.85 5.12 -22.47
C ARG A 232 -14.63 6.35 -22.01
N LEU A 233 -13.95 7.41 -21.57
CA LEU A 233 -14.61 8.65 -21.22
C LEU A 233 -15.23 9.38 -22.41
N GLN A 234 -14.66 9.24 -23.61
CA GLN A 234 -15.21 9.81 -24.84
C GLN A 234 -16.39 9.00 -25.38
N TYR A 235 -16.36 7.68 -25.22
CA TYR A 235 -17.37 6.75 -25.73
C TYR A 235 -17.85 5.81 -24.61
N PRO A 236 -18.64 6.32 -23.64
CA PRO A 236 -19.04 5.54 -22.46
C PRO A 236 -19.92 4.33 -22.80
N ASP A 237 -20.74 4.43 -23.85
CA ASP A 237 -21.71 3.39 -24.22
C ASP A 237 -21.18 2.41 -25.28
N ALA A 238 -20.02 2.71 -25.88
CA ALA A 238 -19.43 1.89 -26.92
C ALA A 238 -19.06 0.49 -26.41
N GLN A 239 -19.42 -0.53 -27.19
CA GLN A 239 -19.18 -1.92 -26.81
C GLN A 239 -17.72 -2.32 -27.01
N PRO A 240 -17.13 -3.08 -26.06
CA PRO A 240 -15.77 -3.60 -26.20
C PRO A 240 -15.72 -4.65 -27.31
N VAL A 241 -14.71 -4.56 -28.18
CA VAL A 241 -14.49 -5.53 -29.25
C VAL A 241 -13.35 -6.46 -28.85
N SER A 242 -13.62 -7.75 -28.77
CA SER A 242 -12.60 -8.78 -28.51
C SER A 242 -11.82 -9.12 -29.79
N GLY A 243 -10.60 -9.64 -29.63
CA GLY A 243 -9.79 -10.06 -30.79
C GLY A 243 -9.29 -8.92 -31.66
N LEU A 244 -9.01 -7.75 -31.07
CA LEU A 244 -8.49 -6.59 -31.80
C LEU A 244 -7.20 -6.94 -32.56
N PRO A 245 -7.10 -6.62 -33.87
CA PRO A 245 -5.89 -6.86 -34.64
C PRO A 245 -4.76 -5.91 -34.21
N GLY A 246 -3.53 -6.40 -34.26
CA GLY A 246 -2.32 -5.64 -33.92
C GLY A 246 -1.29 -6.51 -33.22
N GLY A 247 -0.01 -6.28 -33.52
CA GLY A 247 1.13 -6.95 -32.87
C GLY A 247 1.48 -6.32 -31.52
N SER A 248 1.04 -5.09 -31.26
CA SER A 248 1.25 -4.37 -30.00
C SER A 248 -0.06 -3.95 -29.31
N GLN A 249 0.02 -3.63 -28.01
CA GLN A 249 -1.11 -3.08 -27.26
C GLN A 249 -1.58 -1.73 -27.85
N ARG A 250 -0.64 -0.92 -28.34
CA ARG A 250 -0.91 0.38 -28.96
C ARG A 250 -1.71 0.26 -30.25
N GLU A 251 -1.29 -0.63 -31.15
CA GLU A 251 -1.99 -0.87 -32.42
C GLU A 251 -3.42 -1.35 -32.19
N ARG A 252 -3.62 -2.24 -31.22
CA ARG A 252 -4.95 -2.72 -30.84
C ARG A 252 -5.84 -1.59 -30.32
N LEU A 253 -5.30 -0.69 -29.49
CA LEU A 253 -6.02 0.48 -28.99
C LEU A 253 -6.34 1.49 -30.12
N ASP A 254 -5.42 1.73 -31.04
CA ASP A 254 -5.64 2.63 -32.18
C ASP A 254 -6.66 2.07 -33.18
N HIS A 255 -6.73 0.74 -33.34
CA HIS A 255 -7.80 0.08 -34.07
C HIS A 255 -9.16 0.30 -33.41
N LEU A 256 -9.24 0.07 -32.09
CA LEU A 256 -10.47 0.31 -31.33
C LEU A 256 -10.94 1.76 -31.41
N ARG A 257 -10.00 2.73 -31.32
CA ARG A 257 -10.29 4.16 -31.47
C ARG A 257 -10.89 4.50 -32.84
N ARG A 258 -10.45 3.84 -33.92
CA ARG A 258 -11.04 4.03 -35.26
C ARG A 258 -12.46 3.45 -35.32
N LEU A 259 -12.66 2.23 -34.83
CA LEU A 259 -13.97 1.58 -34.81
C LEU A 259 -15.03 2.43 -34.09
N TRP A 260 -14.71 2.97 -32.91
CA TRP A 260 -15.67 3.77 -32.15
C TRP A 260 -15.89 5.17 -32.73
N ARG A 261 -14.94 5.70 -33.52
CA ARG A 261 -15.14 6.95 -34.27
C ARG A 261 -16.02 6.77 -35.51
N ASP A 262 -15.86 5.63 -36.19
CA ASP A 262 -16.52 5.35 -37.47
C ASP A 262 -17.91 4.71 -37.27
N SER A 263 -18.19 4.18 -36.07
CA SER A 263 -19.51 3.75 -35.62
C SER A 263 -19.98 4.62 -34.44
N PRO A 264 -20.33 5.90 -34.67
CA PRO A 264 -21.04 6.67 -33.66
C PRO A 264 -22.43 6.05 -33.51
N ASP A 265 -22.80 5.69 -32.28
CA ASP A 265 -24.19 5.39 -31.93
C ASP A 265 -25.11 6.56 -32.30
#